data_AF-A0AAW0G3M6-F1
#
_entry.id   AF-A0AAW0G3M6-F1
#
_cell.length_a   1.000
_cell.length_b   1.000
_cell.length_c   1.000
_cell.angle_alpha   90.00
_cell.angle_beta   90.00
_cell.angle_gamma   90.00
#
_symmetry.space_group_name_H-M   'P 1'
#
loop_
_entity.id
_entity.type
_entity.pdbx_description
1 polymer ?
#
loop_
_entity_poly.entity_id
_entity_poly.type
_entity_poly.pdbx_seq_one_letter_code
_entity_poly.pdbx_strand_id
1 'polypeptide(L)'
;MEPTTENRNFMFDGPQNVVKPFMSRVFERLRRPDVDTEFANEYIYALRNQWLRESYMFAGQGFTDLQRISFESGIVETLLQFSQNPRSTTDLAISTYLAMDTFQYFARIANLSQHRKLYDEMMRHNALEIAIDQVENHELCLHRYIGRALIRVLAQFMFLGDSFSPKRTADLCERFCRWTLEGPERDSEELLQPDKTWQSQMMIGRFGTPPRVAATYVKRWYAMSQEFCMFSVYGMLSRSPSPDAKFILSILEFKPELVDMLLKVGMLPRAPWYPESQIDSLAFESLNRLVLFPLSGVPSLPLEGDLKDNYEQECNHTLKSIEIVTSRPNWSTYLINAWMKLEKEVPFAVKRTLSRVGSDYFAVKPPGEEMLHTIFSWRGKIRVSILRLIAASTYASQPKDIDLLSFLYIAYLGSQRFKSQLEIARSGNLEDQYLYAERNEEIATVPFWAMETQTDVEHTAWTPREFITGPIALVRLLTTLASRGLIDRARTMEELPEGVSPSTTIKQVKQILSSEIMLKIISLSKKRVKSVREEGRDCVTTQKDYKKAHLLYLSASELAWNLLELNQSLGGRFDTEVEGVTKELVLFLLVMLPKCVSGAWTTREPSFRLLESTGC
;
A
#
# COMPACT_ATOMS: atom_id res chain seq x y z
N MET A 1 34.32 -24.74 21.95
CA MET A 1 34.26 -24.88 20.48
C MET A 1 34.93 -23.65 19.90
N GLU A 2 36.07 -23.80 19.26
CA GLU A 2 36.82 -22.62 18.77
C GLU A 2 36.18 -22.02 17.51
N PRO A 3 36.22 -20.69 17.31
CA PRO A 3 35.73 -20.03 16.09
C PRO A 3 36.73 -20.22 14.94
N THR A 4 36.84 -21.45 14.43
CA THR A 4 37.73 -21.76 13.30
C THR A 4 36.95 -21.80 11.99
N THR A 5 37.62 -21.43 10.88
CA THR A 5 37.11 -21.57 9.51
C THR A 5 36.60 -22.99 9.24
N GLU A 6 37.28 -24.00 9.76
CA GLU A 6 36.89 -25.41 9.63
C GLU A 6 35.56 -25.71 10.33
N ASN A 7 35.42 -25.28 11.59
CA ASN A 7 34.17 -25.45 12.35
C ASN A 7 33.00 -24.68 11.71
N ARG A 8 33.28 -23.49 11.15
CA ARG A 8 32.29 -22.73 10.38
C ARG A 8 31.88 -23.49 9.10
N ASN A 9 32.84 -23.95 8.30
CA ASN A 9 32.54 -24.67 7.06
C ASN A 9 31.81 -25.99 7.35
N PHE A 10 32.12 -26.65 8.46
CA PHE A 10 31.41 -27.84 8.91
C PHE A 10 29.91 -27.61 9.13
N MET A 11 29.50 -26.39 9.54
CA MET A 11 28.07 -26.03 9.67
C MET A 11 27.33 -26.06 8.33
N PHE A 12 28.02 -25.81 7.22
CA PHE A 12 27.42 -25.73 5.89
C PHE A 12 27.55 -27.03 5.10
N ASP A 13 28.70 -27.69 5.21
CA ASP A 13 29.07 -28.83 4.34
C ASP A 13 29.06 -30.18 5.08
N GLY A 14 28.82 -30.18 6.39
CA GLY A 14 28.86 -31.37 7.23
C GLY A 14 27.67 -32.34 7.01
N PRO A 15 27.81 -33.62 7.38
CA PRO A 15 26.69 -34.57 7.37
C PRO A 15 25.55 -34.12 8.30
N GLN A 16 24.30 -34.14 7.81
CA GLN A 16 23.14 -33.58 8.51
C GLN A 16 22.96 -34.08 9.95
N ASN A 17 23.22 -35.38 10.19
CA ASN A 17 23.09 -36.02 11.50
C ASN A 17 24.11 -35.50 12.54
N VAL A 18 25.22 -34.93 12.09
CA VAL A 18 26.26 -34.33 12.95
C VAL A 18 26.12 -32.81 13.02
N VAL A 19 25.67 -32.18 11.93
CA VAL A 19 25.46 -30.73 11.86
C VAL A 19 24.39 -30.27 12.85
N LYS A 20 23.27 -30.97 12.99
CA LYS A 20 22.20 -30.55 13.92
C LYS A 20 22.68 -30.42 15.38
N PRO A 21 23.28 -31.45 16.02
CA PRO A 21 23.87 -31.30 17.35
C PRO A 21 25.01 -30.28 17.44
N PHE A 22 25.75 -30.06 16.35
CA PHE A 22 26.77 -29.02 16.27
C PHE A 22 26.14 -27.62 16.33
N MET A 23 25.12 -27.35 15.51
CA MET A 23 24.40 -26.08 15.46
C MET A 23 23.71 -25.77 16.79
N SER A 24 23.08 -26.76 17.44
CA SER A 24 22.50 -26.56 18.77
C SER A 24 23.53 -26.06 19.79
N ARG A 25 24.77 -26.59 19.76
CA ARG A 25 25.86 -26.12 20.66
C ARG A 25 26.35 -24.73 20.31
N VAL A 26 26.44 -24.40 19.02
CA VAL A 26 26.77 -23.04 18.57
C VAL A 26 25.71 -22.05 19.09
N PHE A 27 24.44 -22.39 18.91
CA PHE A 27 23.31 -21.53 19.29
C PHE A 27 23.17 -21.37 20.80
N GLU A 28 23.39 -22.44 21.57
CA GLU A 28 23.49 -22.36 23.02
C GLU A 28 24.61 -21.42 23.47
N ARG A 29 25.77 -21.44 22.81
CA ARG A 29 26.86 -20.52 23.13
C ARG A 29 26.53 -19.08 22.75
N LEU A 30 25.87 -18.83 21.62
CA LEU A 30 25.45 -17.49 21.20
C LEU A 30 24.47 -16.83 22.17
N ARG A 31 23.62 -17.63 22.85
CA ARG A 31 22.69 -17.13 23.88
C ARG A 31 23.36 -16.67 25.17
N ARG A 32 24.66 -16.97 25.37
CA ARG A 32 25.35 -16.59 26.60
C ARG A 32 25.55 -15.07 26.67
N PRO A 33 25.23 -14.41 27.80
CA PRO A 33 25.42 -12.96 27.94
C PRO A 33 26.86 -12.51 27.70
N ASP A 34 27.82 -13.35 28.09
CA ASP A 34 29.26 -13.15 27.99
C ASP A 34 29.87 -13.78 26.72
N VAL A 35 29.06 -14.08 25.70
CA VAL A 35 29.56 -14.70 24.46
C VAL A 35 30.74 -13.91 23.91
N ASP A 36 31.78 -14.66 23.53
CA ASP A 36 32.97 -14.12 22.90
C ASP A 36 32.62 -13.44 21.57
N THR A 37 33.17 -12.25 21.36
CA THR A 37 32.81 -11.38 20.23
C THR A 37 33.29 -11.95 18.91
N GLU A 38 34.49 -12.53 18.88
CA GLU A 38 35.04 -13.18 17.68
C GLU A 38 34.18 -14.38 17.29
N PHE A 39 33.78 -15.19 18.27
CA PHE A 39 32.83 -16.28 18.06
C PHE A 39 31.48 -15.80 17.52
N ALA A 40 30.89 -14.75 18.09
CA ALA A 40 29.62 -14.23 17.62
C ALA A 40 29.72 -13.74 16.16
N ASN A 41 30.74 -12.94 15.86
CA ASN A 41 30.99 -12.42 14.52
C ASN A 41 31.13 -13.55 13.50
N GLU A 42 31.96 -14.55 13.77
CA GLU A 42 32.27 -15.61 12.83
C GLU A 42 31.02 -16.40 12.40
N TYR A 43 30.15 -16.77 13.34
CA TYR A 43 28.98 -17.59 13.02
C TYR A 43 27.79 -16.76 12.51
N ILE A 44 27.51 -15.60 13.10
CA ILE A 44 26.38 -14.76 12.67
C ILE A 44 26.62 -14.19 11.28
N TYR A 45 27.82 -13.67 11.01
CA TYR A 45 28.17 -13.15 9.69
C TYR A 45 28.10 -14.22 8.61
N ALA A 46 28.60 -15.43 8.91
CA ALA A 46 28.57 -16.56 8.00
C ALA A 46 27.15 -17.00 7.65
N LEU A 47 26.28 -17.17 8.66
CA LEU A 47 24.87 -17.53 8.46
C LEU A 47 24.16 -16.48 7.62
N ARG A 48 24.29 -15.21 8.01
CA ARG A 48 23.64 -14.09 7.32
C ARG A 48 24.03 -14.04 5.85
N ASN A 49 25.32 -14.17 5.53
CA ASN A 49 25.78 -14.10 4.14
C ASN A 49 25.39 -15.31 3.32
N GLN A 50 25.39 -16.51 3.90
CA GLN A 50 24.90 -17.70 3.23
C GLN A 50 23.42 -17.53 2.85
N TRP A 51 22.59 -17.08 3.78
CA TRP A 51 21.16 -16.93 3.55
C TRP A 51 20.83 -15.75 2.65
N LEU A 52 21.60 -14.67 2.71
CA LEU A 52 21.49 -13.58 1.73
C LEU A 52 21.66 -14.14 0.30
N ARG A 53 22.70 -14.95 0.05
CA ARG A 53 22.93 -15.55 -1.28
C ARG A 53 21.77 -16.45 -1.70
N GLU A 54 21.32 -17.32 -0.80
CA GLU A 54 20.23 -18.26 -1.05
C GLU A 54 18.89 -17.56 -1.25
N SER A 55 18.64 -16.43 -0.58
CA SER A 55 17.39 -15.66 -0.72
C SER A 55 17.19 -15.09 -2.13
N TYR A 56 18.26 -14.90 -2.90
CA TYR A 56 18.16 -14.52 -4.31
C TYR A 56 17.88 -15.71 -5.24
N MET A 57 18.20 -16.93 -4.82
CA MET A 57 18.05 -18.14 -5.65
C MET A 57 16.74 -18.89 -5.37
N PHE A 58 16.28 -18.88 -4.11
CA PHE A 58 15.24 -19.77 -3.60
C PHE A 58 14.05 -19.04 -2.96
N ALA A 59 13.81 -17.77 -3.31
CA ALA A 59 12.70 -16.99 -2.77
C ALA A 59 11.36 -17.74 -2.93
N GLY A 60 10.63 -17.93 -1.83
CA GLY A 60 9.35 -18.64 -1.78
C GLY A 60 9.41 -20.16 -2.02
N GLN A 61 10.58 -20.75 -2.33
CA GLN A 61 10.71 -22.18 -2.65
C GLN A 61 10.76 -23.08 -1.40
N GLY A 62 11.07 -22.49 -0.25
CA GLY A 62 11.17 -23.16 1.03
C GLY A 62 12.61 -23.34 1.52
N PHE A 63 12.74 -23.60 2.82
CA PHE A 63 14.00 -23.84 3.50
C PHE A 63 14.82 -24.97 2.85
N THR A 64 16.10 -24.68 2.59
CA THR A 64 17.10 -25.72 2.33
C THR A 64 17.36 -26.54 3.61
N ASP A 65 18.16 -27.60 3.48
CA ASP A 65 18.55 -28.42 4.63
C ASP A 65 19.22 -27.61 5.74
N LEU A 66 20.05 -26.63 5.39
CA LEU A 66 20.70 -25.73 6.35
C LEU A 66 19.67 -24.92 7.13
N GLN A 67 18.71 -24.26 6.45
CA GLN A 67 17.68 -23.48 7.12
C GLN A 67 16.79 -24.37 7.99
N ARG A 68 16.42 -25.56 7.50
CA ARG A 68 15.58 -26.49 8.26
C ARG A 68 16.29 -26.94 9.53
N ILE A 69 17.55 -27.35 9.44
CA ILE A 69 18.35 -27.76 10.60
C ILE A 69 18.54 -26.57 11.56
N SER A 70 18.79 -25.36 11.04
CA SER A 70 18.91 -24.14 11.85
C SER A 70 17.62 -23.84 12.62
N PHE A 71 16.48 -23.91 11.93
CA PHE A 71 15.16 -23.71 12.51
C PHE A 71 14.91 -24.71 13.65
N GLU A 72 15.09 -26.01 13.37
CA GLU A 72 14.90 -27.09 14.33
C GLU A 72 15.89 -27.05 15.50
N SER A 73 17.04 -26.38 15.33
CA SER A 73 18.06 -26.23 16.37
C SER A 73 17.83 -25.01 17.26
N GLY A 74 16.79 -24.22 17.03
CA GLY A 74 16.43 -23.07 17.87
C GLY A 74 17.08 -21.73 17.47
N ILE A 75 17.36 -21.54 16.17
CA ILE A 75 17.97 -20.28 15.69
C ILE A 75 17.13 -19.04 16.00
N VAL A 76 15.80 -19.13 15.95
CA VAL A 76 14.91 -17.97 16.15
C VAL A 76 15.05 -17.41 17.57
N GLU A 77 14.90 -18.26 18.58
CA GLU A 77 15.13 -17.90 19.99
C GLU A 77 16.54 -17.32 20.17
N THR A 78 17.53 -17.99 19.58
CA THR A 78 18.94 -17.64 19.70
C THR A 78 19.23 -16.25 19.17
N LEU A 79 18.80 -15.94 17.95
CA LEU A 79 19.05 -14.62 17.33
C LEU A 79 18.30 -13.51 18.06
N LEU A 80 17.06 -13.75 18.51
CA LEU A 80 16.28 -12.77 19.26
C LEU A 80 16.92 -12.47 20.62
N GLN A 81 17.26 -13.49 21.42
CA GLN A 81 17.95 -13.28 22.69
C GLN A 81 19.31 -12.63 22.51
N PHE A 82 20.08 -13.08 21.52
CA PHE A 82 21.38 -12.51 21.22
C PHE A 82 21.27 -11.02 20.83
N SER A 83 20.24 -10.64 20.06
CA SER A 83 20.01 -9.24 19.67
C SER A 83 19.74 -8.28 20.84
N GLN A 84 19.38 -8.82 22.01
CA GLN A 84 19.15 -8.05 23.23
C GLN A 84 20.40 -7.92 24.12
N ASN A 85 21.58 -8.36 23.66
CA ASN A 85 22.80 -8.27 24.46
C ASN A 85 23.13 -6.79 24.76
N PRO A 86 23.24 -6.39 26.04
CA PRO A 86 23.37 -4.98 26.42
C PRO A 86 24.80 -4.42 26.23
N ARG A 87 25.78 -5.27 25.90
CA ARG A 87 27.17 -4.84 25.69
C ARG A 87 27.27 -4.04 24.39
N SER A 88 27.86 -2.85 24.46
CA SER A 88 27.92 -1.88 23.35
C SER A 88 29.27 -1.86 22.61
N THR A 89 30.08 -2.91 22.69
CA THR A 89 31.31 -2.98 21.87
C THR A 89 30.92 -2.98 20.39
N THR A 90 31.66 -2.25 19.56
CA THR A 90 31.35 -2.09 18.13
C THR A 90 31.09 -3.41 17.42
N ASP A 91 31.98 -4.39 17.60
CA ASP A 91 31.87 -5.70 16.96
C ASP A 91 30.62 -6.47 17.41
N LEU A 92 30.25 -6.39 18.69
CA LEU A 92 29.05 -7.05 19.18
C LEU A 92 27.78 -6.32 18.72
N ALA A 93 27.81 -4.98 18.67
CA ALA A 93 26.72 -4.20 18.09
C ALA A 93 26.49 -4.55 16.62
N ILE A 94 27.55 -4.78 15.84
CA ILE A 94 27.46 -5.27 14.46
C ILE A 94 26.83 -6.67 14.43
N SER A 95 27.31 -7.59 15.27
CA SER A 95 26.77 -8.95 15.34
C SER A 95 25.28 -8.99 15.71
N THR A 96 24.85 -8.20 16.70
CA THR A 96 23.43 -8.15 17.12
C THR A 96 22.54 -7.54 16.05
N TYR A 97 23.01 -6.52 15.34
CA TYR A 97 22.34 -6.01 14.13
C TYR A 97 22.20 -7.09 13.06
N LEU A 98 23.28 -7.81 12.73
CA LEU A 98 23.28 -8.86 11.71
C LEU A 98 22.37 -10.04 12.09
N ALA A 99 22.27 -10.35 13.37
CA ALA A 99 21.36 -11.38 13.88
C ALA A 99 19.90 -11.02 13.56
N MET A 100 19.49 -9.76 13.74
CA MET A 100 18.14 -9.32 13.36
C MET A 100 17.97 -9.23 11.83
N ASP A 101 18.97 -8.72 11.11
CA ASP A 101 18.99 -8.62 9.64
C ASP A 101 18.77 -9.99 8.96
N THR A 102 19.21 -11.06 9.61
CA THR A 102 19.09 -12.43 9.12
C THR A 102 17.63 -12.87 8.92
N PHE A 103 16.69 -12.36 9.73
CA PHE A 103 15.28 -12.75 9.63
C PHE A 103 14.63 -12.38 8.30
N GLN A 104 15.09 -11.31 7.63
CA GLN A 104 14.52 -10.92 6.34
C GLN A 104 14.81 -11.96 5.25
N TYR A 105 16.03 -12.53 5.27
CA TYR A 105 16.44 -13.56 4.30
C TYR A 105 15.76 -14.87 4.62
N PHE A 106 15.66 -15.18 5.91
CA PHE A 106 15.00 -16.38 6.39
C PHE A 106 13.51 -16.40 6.03
N ALA A 107 12.81 -15.27 6.23
CA ALA A 107 11.44 -15.10 5.80
C ALA A 107 11.29 -15.21 4.28
N ARG A 108 12.20 -14.61 3.50
CA ARG A 108 12.10 -14.63 2.03
C ARG A 108 12.25 -16.02 1.40
N ILE A 109 13.07 -16.90 1.99
CA ILE A 109 13.27 -18.26 1.48
C ILE A 109 12.07 -19.18 1.81
N ALA A 110 11.41 -18.96 2.95
CA ALA A 110 10.35 -19.83 3.43
C ALA A 110 9.15 -19.93 2.46
N ASN A 111 8.57 -21.13 2.38
CA ASN A 111 7.26 -21.34 1.75
C ASN A 111 6.13 -21.04 2.76
N LEU A 112 4.88 -21.08 2.30
CA LEU A 112 3.72 -20.71 3.10
C LEU A 112 3.62 -21.45 4.46
N SER A 113 3.87 -22.77 4.47
CA SER A 113 3.81 -23.55 5.73
C SER A 113 4.94 -23.17 6.69
N GLN A 114 6.10 -22.83 6.14
CA GLN A 114 7.28 -22.43 6.90
C GLN A 114 7.15 -20.99 7.40
N HIS A 115 6.51 -20.08 6.65
CA HIS A 115 6.15 -18.75 7.15
C HIS A 115 5.32 -18.85 8.42
N ARG A 116 4.33 -19.75 8.46
CA ARG A 116 3.46 -19.92 9.65
C ARG A 116 4.28 -20.39 10.85
N LYS A 117 5.08 -21.44 10.67
CA LYS A 117 5.95 -21.95 11.74
C LYS A 117 6.96 -20.91 12.22
N LEU A 118 7.59 -20.18 11.30
CA LEU A 118 8.55 -19.13 11.61
C LEU A 118 7.88 -17.98 12.37
N TYR A 119 6.70 -17.55 11.92
CA TYR A 119 5.91 -16.53 12.60
C TYR A 119 5.55 -16.95 14.03
N ASP A 120 5.01 -18.16 14.21
CA ASP A 120 4.65 -18.68 15.54
C ASP A 120 5.86 -18.73 16.48
N GLU A 121 7.03 -19.14 15.96
CA GLU A 121 8.29 -19.15 16.70
C GLU A 121 8.72 -17.73 17.10
N MET A 122 8.71 -16.79 16.16
CA MET A 122 9.08 -15.40 16.42
C MET A 122 8.15 -14.73 17.43
N MET A 123 6.84 -14.97 17.33
CA MET A 123 5.86 -14.42 18.27
C MET A 123 6.00 -15.04 19.66
N ARG A 124 6.30 -16.35 19.77
CA ARG A 124 6.56 -17.02 21.05
C ARG A 124 7.76 -16.41 21.80
N HIS A 125 8.76 -15.96 21.05
CA HIS A 125 9.96 -15.33 21.59
C HIS A 125 9.91 -13.79 21.54
N ASN A 126 8.70 -13.21 21.52
CA ASN A 126 8.45 -11.77 21.64
C ASN A 126 9.14 -10.90 20.57
N ALA A 127 9.33 -11.40 19.34
CA ALA A 127 10.05 -10.68 18.30
C ALA A 127 9.52 -9.27 18.04
N LEU A 128 8.18 -9.07 18.11
CA LEU A 128 7.59 -7.75 17.94
C LEU A 128 8.00 -6.79 19.07
N GLU A 129 7.89 -7.19 20.33
CA GLU A 129 8.21 -6.30 21.45
C GLU A 129 9.71 -5.99 21.50
N ILE A 130 10.55 -6.96 21.16
CA ILE A 130 12.00 -6.74 20.97
C ILE A 130 12.23 -5.70 19.88
N ALA A 131 11.58 -5.83 18.73
CA ALA A 131 11.73 -4.89 17.63
C ALA A 131 11.25 -3.48 18.01
N ILE A 132 10.12 -3.36 18.73
CA ILE A 132 9.60 -2.07 19.21
C ILE A 132 10.58 -1.42 20.19
N ASP A 133 11.08 -2.18 21.17
CA ASP A 133 12.06 -1.69 22.13
C ASP A 133 13.35 -1.18 21.44
N GLN A 134 13.81 -1.92 20.43
CA GLN A 134 14.95 -1.50 19.60
C GLN A 134 14.70 -0.17 18.88
N VAL A 135 13.48 0.07 18.37
CA VAL A 135 13.13 1.33 17.69
C VAL A 135 13.07 2.50 18.66
N GLU A 136 12.45 2.31 19.83
CA GLU A 136 12.16 3.38 20.77
C GLU A 136 13.37 3.73 21.64
N ASN A 137 14.04 2.70 22.16
CA ASN A 137 14.96 2.84 23.29
C ASN A 137 16.43 2.61 22.91
N HIS A 138 16.75 2.00 21.77
CA HIS A 138 18.13 1.72 21.43
C HIS A 138 18.94 2.99 21.08
N GLU A 139 20.16 3.07 21.60
CA GLU A 139 21.03 4.24 21.45
C GLU A 139 21.57 4.41 20.02
N LEU A 140 21.76 3.29 19.31
CA LEU A 140 22.32 3.25 17.95
C LEU A 140 21.22 3.32 16.87
N CYS A 141 21.36 4.22 15.90
CA CYS A 141 20.45 4.34 14.76
C CYS A 141 20.42 3.08 13.88
N LEU A 142 21.54 2.34 13.84
CA LEU A 142 21.63 1.05 13.15
C LEU A 142 20.61 0.02 13.68
N HIS A 143 20.43 -0.05 14.99
CA HIS A 143 19.47 -0.96 15.62
C HIS A 143 18.03 -0.44 15.54
N ARG A 144 17.83 0.88 15.67
CA ARG A 144 16.51 1.48 15.41
C ARG A 144 16.05 1.21 13.97
N TYR A 145 16.96 1.17 13.01
CA TYR A 145 16.67 0.78 11.64
C TYR A 145 16.24 -0.70 11.54
N ILE A 146 17.02 -1.62 12.13
CA ILE A 146 16.72 -3.06 11.99
C ILE A 146 15.49 -3.49 12.76
N GLY A 147 15.14 -2.81 13.86
CA GLY A 147 13.86 -2.98 14.53
C GLY A 147 12.69 -2.70 13.58
N ARG A 148 12.72 -1.57 12.85
CA ARG A 148 11.70 -1.26 11.82
C ARG A 148 11.69 -2.28 10.68
N ALA A 149 12.86 -2.74 10.25
CA ALA A 149 12.97 -3.79 9.23
C ALA A 149 12.32 -5.10 9.68
N LEU A 150 12.55 -5.52 10.94
CA LEU A 150 11.96 -6.73 11.50
C LEU A 150 10.44 -6.61 11.64
N ILE A 151 9.93 -5.44 12.05
CA ILE A 151 8.49 -5.16 12.08
C ILE A 151 7.88 -5.29 10.69
N ARG A 152 8.55 -4.77 9.64
CA ARG A 152 8.12 -4.96 8.25
C ARG A 152 8.09 -6.44 7.88
N VAL A 153 9.11 -7.21 8.25
CA VAL A 153 9.15 -8.66 8.00
C VAL A 153 7.91 -9.34 8.60
N LEU A 154 7.62 -9.07 9.87
CA LEU A 154 6.44 -9.60 10.56
C LEU A 154 5.12 -9.18 9.89
N ALA A 155 5.01 -7.90 9.48
CA ALA A 155 3.78 -7.33 8.93
C ALA A 155 3.50 -7.69 7.47
N GLN A 156 4.53 -7.80 6.63
CA GLN A 156 4.37 -8.04 5.18
C GLN A 156 4.60 -9.48 4.77
N PHE A 157 5.67 -10.08 5.28
CA PHE A 157 6.12 -11.41 4.87
C PHE A 157 5.56 -12.51 5.76
N MET A 158 4.82 -12.15 6.81
CA MET A 158 4.21 -13.07 7.76
C MET A 158 2.78 -12.64 8.10
N PHE A 159 2.27 -13.07 9.26
CA PHE A 159 0.85 -13.01 9.62
C PHE A 159 0.58 -12.05 10.80
N LEU A 160 1.38 -10.99 10.95
CA LEU A 160 1.20 -10.04 12.06
C LEU A 160 -0.16 -9.35 12.00
N GLY A 161 -0.58 -8.91 10.80
CA GLY A 161 -1.90 -8.34 10.57
C GLY A 161 -3.00 -9.31 11.00
N ASP A 162 -2.86 -10.57 10.64
CA ASP A 162 -3.84 -11.64 10.87
C ASP A 162 -4.00 -12.00 12.35
N SER A 163 -3.02 -11.70 13.19
CA SER A 163 -3.00 -12.15 14.59
C SER A 163 -3.51 -11.12 15.59
N PHE A 164 -3.79 -9.88 15.17
CA PHE A 164 -4.14 -8.80 16.09
C PHE A 164 -5.60 -8.38 16.07
N SER A 165 -6.05 -7.92 17.24
CA SER A 165 -7.34 -7.27 17.43
C SER A 165 -7.34 -5.86 16.81
N PRO A 166 -8.51 -5.28 16.50
CA PRO A 166 -8.58 -3.92 15.96
C PRO A 166 -7.81 -2.89 16.80
N LYS A 167 -7.93 -2.96 18.13
CA LYS A 167 -7.25 -2.05 19.05
C LYS A 167 -5.72 -2.13 18.93
N ARG A 168 -5.15 -3.34 18.95
CA ARG A 168 -3.69 -3.52 18.84
C ARG A 168 -3.18 -3.09 17.47
N THR A 169 -3.93 -3.37 16.41
CA THR A 169 -3.61 -2.89 15.06
C THR A 169 -3.62 -1.37 14.99
N ALA A 170 -4.63 -0.72 15.57
CA ALA A 170 -4.74 0.74 15.63
C ALA A 170 -3.54 1.38 16.36
N ASP A 171 -3.19 0.87 17.54
CA ASP A 171 -2.04 1.36 18.35
C ASP A 171 -0.71 1.24 17.59
N LEU A 172 -0.49 0.13 16.88
CA LEU A 172 0.72 -0.10 16.11
C LEU A 172 0.78 0.77 14.85
N CYS A 173 -0.32 0.86 14.10
CA CYS A 173 -0.38 1.73 12.91
C CYS A 173 -0.12 3.19 13.28
N GLU A 174 -0.72 3.70 14.36
CA GLU A 174 -0.47 5.04 14.88
C GLU A 174 1.03 5.23 15.19
N ARG A 175 1.63 4.27 15.91
CA ARG A 175 3.05 4.30 16.28
C ARG A 175 3.96 4.30 15.05
N PHE A 176 3.68 3.48 14.05
CA PHE A 176 4.47 3.42 12.82
C PHE A 176 4.35 4.70 12.00
N CYS A 177 3.16 5.30 11.92
CA CYS A 177 2.99 6.62 11.29
C CYS A 177 3.77 7.71 12.05
N ARG A 178 3.80 7.67 13.39
CA ARG A 178 4.61 8.60 14.19
C ARG A 178 6.08 8.49 13.86
N TRP A 179 6.64 7.27 13.83
CA TRP A 179 8.05 7.05 13.47
C TRP A 179 8.38 7.52 12.05
N THR A 180 7.43 7.37 11.11
CA THR A 180 7.56 7.93 9.76
C THR A 180 7.63 9.46 9.77
N LEU A 181 7.03 10.14 10.75
CA LEU A 181 6.96 11.61 10.82
C LEU A 181 8.10 12.26 11.65
N GLU A 182 9.00 11.49 12.27
CA GLU A 182 10.03 12.00 13.20
C GLU A 182 11.13 12.85 12.55
N GLY A 183 11.47 12.59 11.29
CA GLY A 183 12.60 13.22 10.60
C GLY A 183 13.96 12.55 10.89
N PRO A 184 15.00 12.81 10.05
CA PRO A 184 16.31 12.17 10.15
C PRO A 184 17.26 12.82 11.17
N GLU A 185 16.87 13.91 11.84
CA GLU A 185 17.76 14.77 12.62
C GLU A 185 18.50 14.00 13.72
N ARG A 186 17.78 13.16 14.48
CA ARG A 186 18.35 12.32 15.55
C ARG A 186 19.48 11.43 15.02
N ASP A 187 19.26 10.77 13.88
CA ASP A 187 20.23 9.84 13.30
C ASP A 187 21.43 10.60 12.69
N SER A 188 21.18 11.78 12.09
CA SER A 188 22.24 12.66 11.59
C SER A 188 23.13 13.18 12.72
N GLU A 189 22.56 13.65 13.82
CA GLU A 189 23.31 14.13 14.99
C GLU A 189 24.16 13.02 15.62
N GLU A 190 23.62 11.81 15.69
CA GLU A 190 24.32 10.64 16.20
C GLU A 190 25.57 10.30 15.36
N LEU A 191 25.47 10.30 14.02
CA LEU A 191 26.61 9.98 13.15
C LEU A 191 27.62 11.11 13.00
N LEU A 192 27.36 12.29 13.56
CA LEU A 192 28.39 13.31 13.74
C LEU A 192 29.33 12.98 14.90
N GLN A 193 28.93 12.10 15.81
CA GLN A 193 29.75 11.66 16.94
C GLN A 193 30.83 10.67 16.45
N PRO A 194 32.13 10.95 16.67
CA PRO A 194 33.22 10.12 16.14
C PRO A 194 33.17 8.65 16.62
N ASP A 195 32.75 8.43 17.85
CA ASP A 195 32.59 7.11 18.49
C ASP A 195 31.40 6.29 17.94
N LYS A 196 30.47 6.93 17.22
CA LYS A 196 29.31 6.27 16.59
C LYS A 196 29.35 6.26 15.07
N THR A 197 30.31 6.96 14.47
CA THR A 197 30.47 7.08 13.01
C THR A 197 30.74 5.73 12.34
N TRP A 198 31.30 4.75 13.06
CA TRP A 198 31.54 3.39 12.55
C TRP A 198 30.27 2.73 11.99
N GLN A 199 29.07 3.08 12.47
CA GLN A 199 27.80 2.54 11.98
C GLN A 199 27.61 2.78 10.47
N SER A 200 28.18 3.87 9.95
CA SER A 200 28.14 4.18 8.51
C SER A 200 28.81 3.10 7.65
N GLN A 201 29.73 2.31 8.20
CA GLN A 201 30.30 1.16 7.50
C GLN A 201 29.23 0.11 7.18
N MET A 202 28.27 -0.11 8.07
CA MET A 202 27.17 -1.05 7.86
C MET A 202 26.16 -0.53 6.84
N MET A 203 26.03 0.80 6.73
CA MET A 203 25.10 1.46 5.82
C MET A 203 25.66 1.65 4.40
N ILE A 204 26.94 2.05 4.31
CA ILE A 204 27.61 2.48 3.08
C ILE A 204 28.52 1.36 2.54
N GLY A 205 28.90 0.38 3.37
CA GLY A 205 29.88 -0.65 3.01
C GLY A 205 31.31 -0.09 2.90
N ARG A 206 31.62 1.03 3.56
CA ARG A 206 32.93 1.69 3.52
C ARG A 206 33.45 2.01 4.92
N PHE A 207 34.63 1.47 5.24
CA PHE A 207 35.36 1.78 6.47
C PHE A 207 35.89 3.21 6.46
N GLY A 208 36.00 3.83 7.64
CA GLY A 208 36.63 5.14 7.80
C GLY A 208 35.89 6.30 7.14
N THR A 209 34.58 6.17 6.92
CA THR A 209 33.76 7.27 6.37
C THR A 209 33.78 8.47 7.32
N PRO A 210 34.08 9.70 6.83
CA PRO A 210 34.07 10.89 7.69
C PRO A 210 32.68 11.16 8.33
N PRO A 211 32.60 11.63 9.58
CA PRO A 211 31.32 11.87 10.28
C PRO A 211 30.33 12.73 9.48
N ARG A 212 30.80 13.78 8.80
CA ARG A 212 29.95 14.64 7.96
C ARG A 212 29.33 13.89 6.77
N VAL A 213 30.09 12.99 6.16
CA VAL A 213 29.60 12.15 5.05
C VAL A 213 28.59 11.14 5.57
N ALA A 214 28.90 10.48 6.69
CA ALA A 214 27.99 9.57 7.38
C ALA A 214 26.66 10.24 7.76
N ALA A 215 26.71 11.40 8.42
CA ALA A 215 25.54 12.19 8.82
C ALA A 215 24.71 12.71 7.62
N THR A 216 25.33 12.87 6.45
CA THR A 216 24.62 13.22 5.21
C THR A 216 23.94 12.00 4.61
N TYR A 217 24.64 10.87 4.55
CA TYR A 217 24.12 9.62 4.00
C TYR A 217 22.97 9.04 4.84
N VAL A 218 23.05 9.12 6.18
CA VAL A 218 22.06 8.50 7.08
C VAL A 218 20.65 9.03 6.87
N LYS A 219 20.47 10.22 6.29
CA LYS A 219 19.15 10.72 5.87
C LYS A 219 18.47 9.77 4.88
N ARG A 220 19.24 9.21 3.93
CA ARG A 220 18.79 8.16 3.01
C ARG A 220 18.45 6.87 3.74
N TRP A 221 19.27 6.48 4.71
CA TRP A 221 19.04 5.30 5.55
C TRP A 221 17.76 5.42 6.38
N TYR A 222 17.55 6.57 7.02
CA TYR A 222 16.32 6.93 7.71
C TYR A 222 15.10 6.85 6.79
N ALA A 223 15.18 7.39 5.57
CA ALA A 223 14.07 7.35 4.62
C ALA A 223 13.69 5.93 4.18
N MET A 224 14.66 5.01 4.04
CA MET A 224 14.37 3.59 3.84
C MET A 224 13.65 2.98 5.05
N SER A 225 13.99 3.42 6.26
CA SER A 225 13.30 3.00 7.49
C SER A 225 11.86 3.53 7.59
N GLN A 226 11.59 4.73 7.06
CA GLN A 226 10.23 5.27 6.95
C GLN A 226 9.37 4.37 6.04
N GLU A 227 9.93 3.87 4.94
CA GLU A 227 9.23 2.89 4.10
C GLU A 227 8.90 1.61 4.87
N PHE A 228 9.81 1.12 5.73
CA PHE A 228 9.52 -0.07 6.53
C PHE A 228 8.33 0.13 7.45
N CYS A 229 8.22 1.29 8.09
CA CYS A 229 7.07 1.67 8.90
C CYS A 229 5.77 1.69 8.07
N MET A 230 5.78 2.36 6.91
CA MET A 230 4.57 2.46 6.08
C MET A 230 4.17 1.15 5.41
N PHE A 231 5.14 0.33 5.03
CA PHE A 231 4.89 -1.03 4.58
C PHE A 231 4.29 -1.90 5.68
N SER A 232 4.66 -1.65 6.94
CA SER A 232 4.08 -2.34 8.09
C SER A 232 2.63 -1.92 8.31
N VAL A 233 2.32 -0.62 8.27
CA VAL A 233 0.93 -0.12 8.30
C VAL A 233 0.09 -0.77 7.19
N TYR A 234 0.61 -0.73 5.97
CA TYR A 234 -0.05 -1.31 4.81
C TYR A 234 -0.26 -2.84 4.96
N GLY A 235 0.76 -3.56 5.45
CA GLY A 235 0.69 -5.01 5.69
C GLY A 235 -0.33 -5.38 6.77
N MET A 236 -0.38 -4.62 7.86
CA MET A 236 -1.36 -4.80 8.93
C MET A 236 -2.82 -4.65 8.46
N LEU A 237 -3.06 -3.77 7.48
CA LEU A 237 -4.38 -3.55 6.88
C LEU A 237 -4.68 -4.49 5.70
N SER A 238 -3.68 -5.17 5.14
CA SER A 238 -3.81 -6.04 3.96
C SER A 238 -3.78 -7.52 4.35
N ARG A 239 -4.85 -7.96 5.01
CA ARG A 239 -5.00 -9.31 5.60
C ARG A 239 -5.60 -10.33 4.62
N SER A 240 -5.38 -11.63 4.83
CA SER A 240 -6.15 -12.68 4.14
C SER A 240 -6.74 -13.69 5.14
N PRO A 241 -8.07 -13.83 5.22
CA PRO A 241 -9.08 -13.12 4.43
C PRO A 241 -9.08 -11.60 4.67
N SER A 242 -9.61 -10.84 3.71
CA SER A 242 -9.76 -9.39 3.83
C SER A 242 -10.52 -9.04 5.11
N PRO A 243 -10.12 -8.01 5.87
CA PRO A 243 -10.85 -7.63 7.08
C PRO A 243 -12.27 -7.19 6.71
N ASP A 244 -13.24 -7.58 7.53
CA ASP A 244 -14.61 -7.06 7.41
C ASP A 244 -14.66 -5.57 7.77
N ALA A 245 -15.70 -4.89 7.29
CA ALA A 245 -15.87 -3.45 7.50
C ALA A 245 -16.04 -3.11 8.99
N LYS A 246 -16.54 -4.05 9.80
CA LYS A 246 -16.63 -3.89 11.27
C LYS A 246 -15.25 -3.80 11.94
N PHE A 247 -14.31 -4.63 11.52
CA PHE A 247 -12.93 -4.63 12.00
C PHE A 247 -12.26 -3.30 11.69
N ILE A 248 -12.44 -2.80 10.46
CA ILE A 248 -11.92 -1.50 10.01
C ILE A 248 -12.54 -0.34 10.79
N LEU A 249 -13.86 -0.34 10.95
CA LEU A 249 -14.56 0.65 11.76
C LEU A 249 -14.01 0.67 13.20
N SER A 250 -13.81 -0.50 13.79
CA SER A 250 -13.29 -0.62 15.16
C SER A 250 -11.88 0.00 15.28
N ILE A 251 -11.00 -0.15 14.27
CA ILE A 251 -9.68 0.51 14.26
C ILE A 251 -9.84 2.03 14.37
N LEU A 252 -10.75 2.60 13.55
CA LEU A 252 -10.98 4.04 13.51
C LEU A 252 -11.68 4.57 14.77
N GLU A 253 -12.58 3.80 15.36
CA GLU A 253 -13.22 4.15 16.65
C GLU A 253 -12.20 4.15 17.79
N PHE A 254 -11.22 3.24 17.78
CA PHE A 254 -10.15 3.25 18.78
C PHE A 254 -9.15 4.39 18.59
N LYS A 255 -8.79 4.70 17.34
CA LYS A 255 -7.75 5.70 17.00
C LYS A 255 -8.12 6.51 15.75
N PRO A 256 -9.04 7.48 15.87
CA PRO A 256 -9.43 8.31 14.73
C PRO A 256 -8.28 9.24 14.26
N GLU A 257 -7.32 9.56 15.12
CA GLU A 257 -6.10 10.34 14.79
C GLU A 257 -5.22 9.63 13.76
N LEU A 258 -5.35 8.31 13.57
CA LEU A 258 -4.62 7.57 12.54
C LEU A 258 -4.84 8.17 11.15
N VAL A 259 -6.06 8.65 10.88
CA VAL A 259 -6.41 9.33 9.62
C VAL A 259 -5.54 10.58 9.43
N ASP A 260 -5.42 11.41 10.46
CA ASP A 260 -4.61 12.63 10.40
C ASP A 260 -3.14 12.32 10.17
N MET A 261 -2.63 11.25 10.80
CA MET A 261 -1.25 10.82 10.64
C MET A 261 -0.98 10.32 9.22
N LEU A 262 -1.86 9.49 8.66
CA LEU A 262 -1.73 9.02 7.29
C LEU A 262 -1.81 10.17 6.28
N LEU A 263 -2.72 11.13 6.47
CA LEU A 263 -2.78 12.33 5.63
C LEU A 263 -1.49 13.16 5.71
N LYS A 264 -0.91 13.32 6.92
CA LYS A 264 0.38 14.01 7.10
C LYS A 264 1.53 13.27 6.42
N VAL A 265 1.59 11.95 6.51
CA VAL A 265 2.59 11.13 5.81
C VAL A 265 2.44 11.29 4.30
N GLY A 266 1.21 11.21 3.78
CA GLY A 266 0.91 11.41 2.35
C GLY A 266 1.34 12.78 1.81
N MET A 267 1.41 13.78 2.70
CA MET A 267 1.83 15.15 2.37
C MET A 267 3.33 15.42 2.50
N LEU A 268 4.13 14.47 2.99
CA LEU A 268 5.57 14.67 3.10
C LEU A 268 6.17 15.01 1.71
N PRO A 269 7.02 16.04 1.61
CA PRO A 269 7.66 16.38 0.34
C PRO A 269 8.60 15.25 -0.09
N ARG A 270 8.82 15.13 -1.41
CA ARG A 270 9.80 14.17 -1.94
C ARG A 270 11.19 14.51 -1.42
N ALA A 271 11.77 13.63 -0.61
CA ALA A 271 13.06 13.85 0.01
C ALA A 271 14.19 13.81 -1.03
N PRO A 272 15.13 14.78 -1.05
CA PRO A 272 16.20 14.80 -2.05
C PRO A 272 17.25 13.68 -1.87
N TRP A 273 17.35 13.11 -0.66
CA TRP A 273 18.27 11.99 -0.35
C TRP A 273 17.69 10.60 -0.66
N TYR A 274 16.36 10.49 -0.78
CA TYR A 274 15.65 9.26 -1.13
C TYR A 274 14.39 9.59 -1.95
N PRO A 275 14.56 10.19 -3.14
CA PRO A 275 13.43 10.64 -3.97
C PRO A 275 12.58 9.48 -4.53
N GLU A 276 13.11 8.27 -4.51
CA GLU A 276 12.40 7.04 -4.86
C GLU A 276 11.53 6.47 -3.72
N SER A 277 11.27 7.26 -2.68
CA SER A 277 10.35 6.83 -1.62
C SER A 277 8.92 6.68 -2.15
N GLN A 278 8.21 5.69 -1.63
CA GLN A 278 6.79 5.43 -1.90
C GLN A 278 5.89 5.61 -0.67
N ILE A 279 6.39 6.21 0.42
CA ILE A 279 5.64 6.36 1.69
C ILE A 279 4.31 7.09 1.52
N ASP A 280 4.23 8.04 0.58
CA ASP A 280 3.00 8.78 0.31
C ASP A 280 1.95 7.90 -0.36
N SER A 281 2.34 7.11 -1.37
CA SER A 281 1.46 6.12 -1.99
C SER A 281 0.95 5.09 -0.98
N LEU A 282 1.81 4.55 -0.12
CA LEU A 282 1.41 3.60 0.92
C LEU A 282 0.45 4.22 1.94
N ALA A 283 0.65 5.48 2.30
CA ALA A 283 -0.26 6.19 3.20
C ALA A 283 -1.66 6.36 2.58
N PHE A 284 -1.74 6.74 1.31
CA PHE A 284 -3.02 6.88 0.60
C PHE A 284 -3.70 5.54 0.30
N GLU A 285 -2.94 4.50 -0.04
CA GLU A 285 -3.47 3.13 -0.19
C GLU A 285 -4.00 2.57 1.13
N SER A 286 -3.36 2.93 2.25
CA SER A 286 -3.81 2.58 3.61
C SER A 286 -5.09 3.33 3.97
N LEU A 287 -5.17 4.64 3.70
CA LEU A 287 -6.40 5.42 3.88
C LEU A 287 -7.57 4.86 3.07
N ASN A 288 -7.32 4.46 1.82
CA ASN A 288 -8.34 3.90 0.95
C ASN A 288 -8.93 2.60 1.53
N ARG A 289 -8.12 1.74 2.16
CA ARG A 289 -8.60 0.53 2.87
C ARG A 289 -9.51 0.83 4.05
N LEU A 290 -9.28 1.96 4.72
CA LEU A 290 -10.10 2.36 5.86
C LEU A 290 -11.53 2.79 5.45
N VAL A 291 -11.76 3.04 4.16
CA VAL A 291 -13.06 3.50 3.62
C VAL A 291 -13.56 2.65 2.44
N LEU A 292 -12.97 1.47 2.22
CA LEU A 292 -13.31 0.65 1.08
C LEU A 292 -14.68 -0.01 1.29
N PHE A 293 -15.55 0.11 0.29
CA PHE A 293 -16.81 -0.64 0.26
C PHE A 293 -16.55 -2.13 -0.04
N PRO A 294 -17.39 -3.05 0.46
CA PRO A 294 -17.22 -4.47 0.23
C PRO A 294 -17.18 -4.81 -1.27
N LEU A 295 -16.21 -5.64 -1.67
CA LEU A 295 -16.03 -6.05 -3.07
C LEU A 295 -17.14 -6.99 -3.59
N SER A 296 -18.05 -7.42 -2.72
CA SER A 296 -19.18 -8.28 -3.06
C SER A 296 -20.34 -7.54 -3.73
N GLY A 297 -20.34 -6.21 -3.76
CA GLY A 297 -21.47 -5.44 -4.31
C GLY A 297 -21.16 -3.99 -4.64
N VAL A 298 -22.08 -3.36 -5.38
CA VAL A 298 -21.97 -1.96 -5.80
C VAL A 298 -22.55 -1.04 -4.72
N PRO A 299 -21.81 -0.02 -4.26
CA PRO A 299 -22.32 0.92 -3.26
C PRO A 299 -23.66 1.54 -3.67
N SER A 300 -24.60 1.61 -2.72
CA SER A 300 -25.96 2.14 -2.90
C SER A 300 -26.88 1.40 -3.89
N LEU A 301 -26.42 0.30 -4.52
CA LEU A 301 -27.29 -0.53 -5.34
C LEU A 301 -28.18 -1.39 -4.44
N PRO A 302 -29.51 -1.33 -4.56
CA PRO A 302 -30.40 -2.20 -3.80
C PRO A 302 -30.14 -3.67 -4.15
N LEU A 303 -29.92 -4.50 -3.12
CA LEU A 303 -29.81 -5.95 -3.27
C LEU A 303 -31.09 -6.63 -2.77
N GLU A 304 -31.41 -7.78 -3.37
CA GLU A 304 -32.49 -8.67 -2.96
C GLU A 304 -31.92 -10.05 -2.57
N GLY A 305 -32.60 -10.76 -1.66
CA GLY A 305 -32.26 -12.12 -1.25
C GLY A 305 -31.34 -12.24 -0.03
N ASP A 306 -30.86 -13.45 0.22
CA ASP A 306 -30.23 -13.87 1.49
C ASP A 306 -28.90 -13.16 1.83
N LEU A 307 -28.24 -12.54 0.84
CA LEU A 307 -26.98 -11.82 1.04
C LEU A 307 -27.18 -10.33 1.36
N LYS A 308 -28.43 -9.83 1.30
CA LYS A 308 -28.75 -8.43 1.48
C LYS A 308 -28.33 -7.92 2.85
N ASP A 309 -28.78 -8.58 3.92
CA ASP A 309 -28.59 -8.10 5.29
C ASP A 309 -27.10 -7.99 5.65
N ASN A 310 -26.30 -8.99 5.26
CA ASN A 310 -24.86 -8.99 5.49
C ASN A 310 -24.16 -7.87 4.70
N TYR A 311 -24.51 -7.67 3.43
CA TYR A 311 -23.92 -6.61 2.61
C TYR A 311 -24.30 -5.21 3.12
N GLU A 312 -25.57 -5.00 3.47
CA GLU A 312 -26.05 -3.73 4.03
C GLU A 312 -25.38 -3.43 5.37
N GLN A 313 -25.19 -4.44 6.22
CA GLN A 313 -24.45 -4.28 7.48
C GLN A 313 -22.99 -3.86 7.23
N GLU A 314 -22.30 -4.52 6.30
CA GLU A 314 -20.93 -4.16 5.93
C GLU A 314 -20.84 -2.73 5.35
N CYS A 315 -21.78 -2.35 4.49
CA CYS A 315 -21.86 -0.98 3.96
C CYS A 315 -22.10 0.03 5.07
N ASN A 316 -22.96 -0.26 6.03
CA ASN A 316 -23.21 0.62 7.18
C ASN A 316 -21.96 0.82 8.03
N HIS A 317 -21.13 -0.22 8.21
CA HIS A 317 -19.84 -0.06 8.88
C HIS A 317 -18.88 0.81 8.07
N THR A 318 -18.77 0.60 6.75
CA THR A 318 -17.96 1.46 5.87
C THR A 318 -18.41 2.91 5.91
N LEU A 319 -19.73 3.18 5.92
CA LEU A 319 -20.27 4.54 6.01
C LEU A 319 -19.85 5.23 7.32
N LYS A 320 -19.92 4.53 8.45
CA LYS A 320 -19.41 5.07 9.74
C LYS A 320 -17.91 5.34 9.72
N SER A 321 -17.12 4.50 9.06
CA SER A 321 -15.69 4.75 8.86
C SER A 321 -15.44 6.02 8.06
N ILE A 322 -16.22 6.23 6.98
CA ILE A 322 -16.16 7.47 6.17
C ILE A 322 -16.58 8.69 7.01
N GLU A 323 -17.59 8.57 7.86
CA GLU A 323 -17.99 9.65 8.78
C GLU A 323 -16.84 10.02 9.74
N ILE A 324 -16.14 9.04 10.31
CA ILE A 324 -14.94 9.32 11.13
C ILE A 324 -13.89 10.08 10.31
N VAL A 325 -13.57 9.60 9.10
CA VAL A 325 -12.57 10.25 8.22
C VAL A 325 -12.97 11.69 7.87
N THR A 326 -14.23 11.90 7.47
CA THR A 326 -14.74 13.22 7.05
C THR A 326 -15.02 14.17 8.21
N SER A 327 -15.10 13.66 9.44
CA SER A 327 -15.16 14.49 10.65
C SER A 327 -13.80 15.08 11.06
N ARG A 328 -12.68 14.54 10.55
CA ARG A 328 -11.34 14.98 10.96
C ARG A 328 -11.03 16.41 10.49
N PRO A 329 -10.32 17.23 11.29
CA PRO A 329 -9.95 18.57 10.88
C PRO A 329 -9.09 18.57 9.60
N ASN A 330 -9.41 19.47 8.67
CA ASN A 330 -8.64 19.71 7.45
C ASN A 330 -8.46 18.50 6.51
N TRP A 331 -9.24 17.42 6.67
CA TRP A 331 -9.10 16.21 5.85
C TRP A 331 -9.17 16.53 4.34
N SER A 332 -10.12 17.38 3.94
CA SER A 332 -10.31 17.81 2.55
C SER A 332 -9.14 18.65 2.04
N THR A 333 -8.64 19.56 2.88
CA THR A 333 -7.45 20.38 2.58
C THR A 333 -6.22 19.50 2.34
N TYR A 334 -6.04 18.43 3.13
CA TYR A 334 -4.95 17.48 2.91
C TYR A 334 -5.07 16.76 1.57
N LEU A 335 -6.26 16.27 1.20
CA LEU A 335 -6.48 15.62 -0.11
C LEU A 335 -6.18 16.56 -1.28
N ILE A 336 -6.65 17.81 -1.19
CA ILE A 336 -6.43 18.82 -2.23
C ILE A 336 -4.95 19.17 -2.35
N ASN A 337 -4.27 19.38 -1.22
CA ASN A 337 -2.84 19.68 -1.23
C ASN A 337 -2.01 18.52 -1.78
N ALA A 338 -2.41 17.26 -1.51
CA ALA A 338 -1.75 16.09 -2.06
C ALA A 338 -1.90 16.03 -3.58
N TRP A 339 -3.11 16.27 -4.10
CA TRP A 339 -3.34 16.39 -5.54
C TRP A 339 -2.50 17.51 -6.16
N MET A 340 -2.48 18.69 -5.54
CA MET A 340 -1.69 19.83 -6.04
C MET A 340 -0.18 19.57 -5.97
N LYS A 341 0.31 18.76 -5.03
CA LYS A 341 1.70 18.30 -5.00
C LYS A 341 2.01 17.47 -6.25
N LEU A 342 1.13 16.54 -6.64
CA LEU A 342 1.32 15.72 -7.86
C LEU A 342 1.38 16.59 -9.13
N GLU A 343 0.48 17.56 -9.26
CA GLU A 343 0.42 18.46 -10.42
C GLU A 343 1.67 19.37 -10.52
N LYS A 344 2.34 19.67 -9.41
CA LYS A 344 3.57 20.47 -9.38
C LYS A 344 4.83 19.66 -9.66
N GLU A 345 4.83 18.36 -9.39
CA GLU A 345 5.98 17.51 -9.62
C GLU A 345 6.10 17.14 -11.11
N VAL A 346 7.08 17.72 -11.80
CA VAL A 346 7.33 17.43 -13.24
C VAL A 346 8.42 16.35 -13.41
N PRO A 347 8.33 15.47 -14.43
CA PRO A 347 9.28 14.37 -14.62
C PRO A 347 10.75 14.79 -14.67
N PHE A 348 11.05 15.91 -15.32
CA PHE A 348 12.43 16.42 -15.42
C PHE A 348 13.02 16.81 -14.05
N ALA A 349 12.22 17.43 -13.18
CA ALA A 349 12.66 17.80 -11.85
C ALA A 349 12.93 16.56 -10.99
N VAL A 350 12.07 15.54 -11.08
CA VAL A 350 12.27 14.25 -10.38
C VAL A 350 13.52 13.55 -10.91
N LYS A 351 13.71 13.47 -12.23
CA LYS A 351 14.92 12.89 -12.87
C LYS A 351 16.19 13.57 -12.38
N ARG A 352 16.19 14.90 -12.29
CA ARG A 352 17.33 15.67 -11.79
C ARG A 352 17.63 15.39 -10.32
N THR A 353 16.60 15.19 -9.50
CA THR A 353 16.81 14.82 -8.09
C THR A 353 17.40 13.42 -7.98
N LEU A 354 16.88 12.44 -8.74
CA LEU A 354 17.40 11.07 -8.79
C LEU A 354 18.89 11.01 -9.17
N SER A 355 19.30 11.78 -10.19
CA SER A 355 20.70 11.77 -10.65
C SER A 355 21.69 12.38 -9.66
N ARG A 356 21.22 13.21 -8.72
CA ARG A 356 22.05 13.89 -7.72
C ARG A 356 22.20 13.11 -6.42
N VAL A 357 21.43 12.04 -6.21
CA VAL A 357 21.48 11.26 -4.96
C VAL A 357 22.88 10.69 -4.70
N GLY A 358 23.54 10.20 -5.76
CA GLY A 358 24.91 9.66 -5.66
C GLY A 358 25.95 10.71 -5.27
N SER A 359 25.90 11.90 -5.88
CA SER A 359 26.88 12.97 -5.64
C SER A 359 26.63 13.73 -4.35
N ASP A 360 25.37 14.06 -4.07
CA ASP A 360 25.01 15.01 -3.01
C ASP A 360 24.76 14.30 -1.67
N TYR A 361 24.35 13.03 -1.73
CA TYR A 361 23.97 12.22 -0.56
C TYR A 361 24.74 10.90 -0.46
N PHE A 362 25.78 10.72 -1.27
CA PHE A 362 26.71 9.58 -1.21
C PHE A 362 26.03 8.21 -1.39
N ALA A 363 24.91 8.14 -2.11
CA ALA A 363 24.22 6.88 -2.35
C ALA A 363 25.15 5.85 -3.02
N VAL A 364 25.37 4.72 -2.35
CA VAL A 364 26.21 3.60 -2.86
C VAL A 364 25.59 2.96 -4.09
N LYS A 365 24.27 2.80 -4.05
CA LYS A 365 23.44 2.32 -5.15
C LYS A 365 22.41 3.40 -5.46
N PRO A 366 22.75 4.38 -6.31
CA PRO A 366 21.77 5.38 -6.74
C PRO A 366 20.64 4.71 -7.55
N PRO A 367 19.43 5.29 -7.54
CA PRO A 367 18.32 4.77 -8.33
C PRO A 367 18.62 4.84 -9.84
N GLY A 368 18.24 3.79 -10.58
CA GLY A 368 18.37 3.75 -12.03
C GLY A 368 17.30 4.57 -12.75
N GLU A 369 17.37 4.62 -14.08
CA GLU A 369 16.38 5.37 -14.89
C GLU A 369 14.98 4.76 -14.82
N GLU A 370 14.89 3.42 -14.65
CA GLU A 370 13.63 2.70 -14.46
C GLU A 370 12.85 3.17 -13.23
N MET A 371 13.55 3.68 -12.22
CA MET A 371 12.93 4.17 -10.99
C MET A 371 12.01 5.37 -11.26
N LEU A 372 12.32 6.18 -12.28
CA LEU A 372 11.46 7.29 -12.66
C LEU A 372 10.07 6.80 -13.06
N HIS A 373 9.99 5.73 -13.86
CA HIS A 373 8.72 5.11 -14.23
C HIS A 373 7.96 4.63 -12.99
N THR A 374 8.63 3.91 -12.10
CA THR A 374 8.04 3.41 -10.84
C THR A 374 7.48 4.53 -9.96
N ILE A 375 8.17 5.68 -9.87
CA ILE A 375 7.70 6.84 -9.12
C ILE A 375 6.37 7.36 -9.70
N PHE A 376 6.25 7.44 -11.03
CA PHE A 376 5.00 7.88 -11.67
C PHE A 376 3.88 6.86 -11.53
N SER A 377 4.19 5.57 -11.49
CA SER A 377 3.23 4.54 -11.08
C SER A 377 2.75 4.75 -9.63
N TRP A 378 3.65 4.97 -8.66
CA TRP A 378 3.24 5.24 -7.28
C TRP A 378 2.38 6.50 -7.15
N ARG A 379 2.68 7.55 -7.93
CA ARG A 379 1.83 8.73 -8.03
C ARG A 379 0.43 8.40 -8.56
N GLY A 380 0.34 7.49 -9.53
CA GLY A 380 -0.93 7.00 -10.04
C GLY A 380 -1.80 6.38 -8.96
N LYS A 381 -1.19 5.59 -8.07
CA LYS A 381 -1.87 5.03 -6.89
C LYS A 381 -2.39 6.11 -5.94
N ILE A 382 -1.65 7.20 -5.75
CA ILE A 382 -2.10 8.35 -4.96
C ILE A 382 -3.32 8.99 -5.62
N ARG A 383 -3.31 9.22 -6.94
CA ARG A 383 -4.44 9.83 -7.68
C ARG A 383 -5.70 9.02 -7.53
N VAL A 384 -5.65 7.71 -7.81
CA VAL A 384 -6.84 6.86 -7.71
C VAL A 384 -7.32 6.73 -6.28
N SER A 385 -6.42 6.73 -5.29
CA SER A 385 -6.81 6.76 -3.86
C SER A 385 -7.51 8.06 -3.48
N ILE A 386 -7.01 9.23 -3.91
CA ILE A 386 -7.66 10.53 -3.67
C ILE A 386 -9.05 10.56 -4.32
N LEU A 387 -9.17 10.12 -5.58
CA LEU A 387 -10.46 10.08 -6.26
C LEU A 387 -11.43 9.10 -5.59
N ARG A 388 -10.96 7.96 -5.10
CA ARG A 388 -11.77 7.01 -4.34
C ARG A 388 -12.23 7.57 -3.01
N LEU A 389 -11.37 8.28 -2.27
CA LEU A 389 -11.71 8.99 -1.04
C LEU A 389 -12.75 10.09 -1.29
N ILE A 390 -12.60 10.85 -2.38
CA ILE A 390 -13.59 11.83 -2.82
C ILE A 390 -14.94 11.13 -3.08
N ALA A 391 -14.95 10.07 -3.89
CA ALA A 391 -16.18 9.30 -4.17
C ALA A 391 -16.81 8.75 -2.88
N ALA A 392 -16.02 8.12 -2.01
CA ALA A 392 -16.46 7.58 -0.73
C ALA A 392 -17.09 8.67 0.15
N SER A 393 -16.46 9.83 0.24
CA SER A 393 -16.98 10.94 1.05
C SER A 393 -18.40 11.35 0.65
N THR A 394 -18.76 11.24 -0.64
CA THR A 394 -20.11 11.61 -1.11
C THR A 394 -21.23 10.71 -0.60
N TYR A 395 -20.92 9.53 -0.08
CA TYR A 395 -21.91 8.65 0.54
C TYR A 395 -22.15 8.99 2.01
N ALA A 396 -21.25 9.75 2.64
CA ALA A 396 -21.47 10.22 4.01
C ALA A 396 -22.47 11.37 4.04
N SER A 397 -23.19 11.46 5.15
CA SER A 397 -24.16 12.54 5.41
C SER A 397 -23.46 13.90 5.64
N GLN A 398 -22.19 13.90 6.04
CA GLN A 398 -21.49 15.02 6.67
C GLN A 398 -20.55 15.91 5.81
N PRO A 399 -20.16 15.60 4.55
CA PRO A 399 -19.26 16.49 3.81
C PRO A 399 -19.85 17.89 3.69
N LYS A 400 -19.05 18.93 3.92
CA LYS A 400 -19.52 20.31 3.79
C LYS A 400 -19.64 20.68 2.32
N ASP A 401 -20.58 21.56 2.00
CA ASP A 401 -20.78 22.04 0.63
C ASP A 401 -19.48 22.66 0.05
N ILE A 402 -18.69 23.33 0.90
CA ILE A 402 -17.38 23.89 0.52
C ILE A 402 -16.36 22.82 0.12
N ASP A 403 -16.39 21.64 0.75
CA ASP A 403 -15.50 20.52 0.42
C ASP A 403 -15.91 19.92 -0.93
N LEU A 404 -17.22 19.71 -1.13
CA LEU A 404 -17.77 19.18 -2.39
C LEU A 404 -17.43 20.09 -3.58
N LEU A 405 -17.59 21.41 -3.42
CA LEU A 405 -17.21 22.39 -4.44
C LEU A 405 -15.70 22.37 -4.71
N SER A 406 -14.87 22.22 -3.66
CA SER A 406 -13.41 22.16 -3.80
C SER A 406 -12.92 20.92 -4.53
N PHE A 407 -13.61 19.78 -4.39
CA PHE A 407 -13.24 18.54 -5.08
C PHE A 407 -13.67 18.49 -6.55
N LEU A 408 -14.60 19.36 -6.97
CA LEU A 408 -15.18 19.34 -8.31
C LEU A 408 -14.12 19.43 -9.40
N TYR A 409 -13.13 20.32 -9.23
CA TYR A 409 -12.04 20.48 -10.20
C TYR A 409 -11.14 19.24 -10.26
N ILE A 410 -10.79 18.65 -9.10
CA ILE A 410 -9.97 17.43 -9.02
C ILE A 410 -10.66 16.26 -9.73
N ALA A 411 -11.92 16.00 -9.40
CA ALA A 411 -12.67 14.91 -10.02
C ALA A 411 -12.90 15.13 -11.52
N TYR A 412 -13.07 16.40 -11.94
CA TYR A 412 -13.14 16.77 -13.35
C TYR A 412 -11.84 16.48 -14.11
N LEU A 413 -10.68 16.81 -13.53
CA LEU A 413 -9.38 16.46 -14.10
C LEU A 413 -9.19 14.95 -14.19
N GLY A 414 -9.53 14.22 -13.12
CA GLY A 414 -9.51 12.75 -13.08
C GLY A 414 -10.39 12.12 -14.18
N SER A 415 -11.46 12.81 -14.58
CA SER A 415 -12.39 12.33 -15.60
C SER A 415 -11.96 12.61 -17.04
N GLN A 416 -10.89 13.37 -17.29
CA GLN A 416 -10.48 13.71 -18.66
C GLN A 416 -9.98 12.48 -19.43
N ARG A 417 -10.07 12.52 -20.77
CA ARG A 417 -9.39 11.53 -21.62
C ARG A 417 -7.87 11.74 -21.54
N PHE A 418 -7.10 10.66 -21.60
CA PHE A 418 -5.66 10.70 -21.87
C PHE A 418 -5.32 9.93 -23.14
N LYS A 419 -4.11 10.16 -23.65
CA LYS A 419 -3.59 9.50 -24.85
C LYS A 419 -3.44 8.00 -24.61
N SER A 420 -3.85 7.20 -25.58
CA SER A 420 -3.58 5.76 -25.64
C SER A 420 -2.10 5.48 -25.88
N GLN A 421 -1.63 4.27 -25.57
CA GLN A 421 -0.24 3.86 -25.84
C GLN A 421 0.18 4.08 -27.29
N LEU A 422 -0.74 3.86 -28.25
CA LEU A 422 -0.48 4.10 -29.67
C LEU A 422 -0.31 5.59 -29.98
N GLU A 423 -1.11 6.47 -29.37
CA GLU A 423 -0.97 7.93 -29.51
C GLU A 423 0.35 8.42 -28.91
N ILE A 424 0.79 7.82 -27.79
CA ILE A 424 2.06 8.14 -27.12
C ILE A 424 3.26 7.66 -27.91
N ALA A 425 3.22 6.43 -28.43
CA ALA A 425 4.27 5.87 -29.27
C ALA A 425 4.50 6.73 -30.52
N ARG A 426 3.44 7.34 -31.06
CA ARG A 426 3.51 8.29 -32.17
C ARG A 426 4.04 9.67 -31.78
N SER A 427 3.78 10.14 -30.57
CA SER A 427 4.25 11.47 -30.12
C SER A 427 5.72 11.45 -29.71
N GLY A 428 6.21 10.34 -29.18
CA GLY A 428 7.56 10.23 -28.62
C GLY A 428 7.80 11.14 -27.41
N ASN A 429 6.76 11.77 -26.86
CA ASN A 429 6.89 12.70 -25.75
C ASN A 429 6.98 11.92 -24.42
N LEU A 430 8.08 12.13 -23.70
CA LEU A 430 8.35 11.51 -22.41
C LEU A 430 7.33 11.91 -21.32
N GLU A 431 6.81 13.15 -21.35
CA GLU A 431 5.77 13.57 -20.40
C GLU A 431 4.46 12.81 -20.61
N ASP A 432 4.09 12.54 -21.86
CA ASP A 432 2.91 11.73 -22.18
C ASP A 432 3.08 10.29 -21.68
N GLN A 433 4.30 9.73 -21.74
CA GLN A 433 4.60 8.39 -21.23
C GLN A 433 4.43 8.28 -19.72
N TYR A 434 4.96 9.24 -18.96
CA TYR A 434 4.81 9.25 -17.50
C TYR A 434 3.40 9.59 -17.04
N LEU A 435 2.71 10.50 -17.75
CA LEU A 435 1.30 10.77 -17.48
C LEU A 435 0.44 9.53 -17.75
N TYR A 436 0.77 8.74 -18.76
CA TYR A 436 0.08 7.48 -19.01
C TYR A 436 0.34 6.47 -17.90
N ALA A 437 1.59 6.30 -17.46
CA ALA A 437 1.93 5.44 -16.33
C ALA A 437 1.07 5.83 -15.12
N GLU A 438 1.08 7.11 -14.75
CA GLU A 438 0.31 7.65 -13.62
C GLU A 438 -1.22 7.43 -13.77
N ARG A 439 -1.81 7.71 -14.93
CA ARG A 439 -3.28 7.61 -15.11
C ARG A 439 -3.79 6.19 -15.40
N ASN A 440 -2.90 5.26 -15.75
CA ASN A 440 -3.22 3.88 -16.05
C ASN A 440 -2.97 2.92 -14.87
N GLU A 441 -2.49 3.40 -13.73
CA GLU A 441 -2.32 2.56 -12.55
C GLU A 441 -3.63 2.16 -11.89
N GLU A 442 -3.65 0.94 -11.36
CA GLU A 442 -4.75 0.38 -10.56
C GLU A 442 -4.22 -0.12 -9.21
N ILE A 443 -5.11 -0.14 -8.20
CA ILE A 443 -4.82 -0.78 -6.92
C ILE A 443 -5.52 -2.14 -6.96
N ALA A 444 -4.74 -3.21 -7.11
CA ALA A 444 -5.24 -4.58 -7.16
C ALA A 444 -4.34 -5.45 -6.30
N THR A 445 -4.57 -5.42 -5.00
CA THR A 445 -3.54 -5.81 -4.03
C THR A 445 -3.89 -7.10 -3.32
N VAL A 446 -2.89 -7.94 -3.13
CA VAL A 446 -2.92 -9.10 -2.24
C VAL A 446 -1.90 -8.88 -1.11
N PRO A 447 -1.97 -9.60 0.02
CA PRO A 447 -0.92 -9.56 1.02
C PRO A 447 0.44 -9.93 0.40
N PHE A 448 1.51 -9.29 0.86
CA PHE A 448 2.83 -9.46 0.25
C PHE A 448 3.34 -10.90 0.34
N TRP A 449 3.09 -11.59 1.47
CA TRP A 449 3.42 -13.01 1.61
C TRP A 449 2.76 -13.86 0.51
N ALA A 450 1.51 -13.56 0.11
CA ALA A 450 0.80 -14.33 -0.91
C ALA A 450 1.42 -14.14 -2.30
N MET A 451 1.91 -12.92 -2.58
CA MET A 451 2.66 -12.63 -3.80
C MET A 451 3.98 -13.40 -3.85
N GLU A 452 4.76 -13.39 -2.76
CA GLU A 452 6.05 -14.09 -2.68
C GLU A 452 5.89 -15.62 -2.73
N THR A 453 4.87 -16.16 -2.07
CA THR A 453 4.58 -17.62 -2.06
C THR A 453 3.71 -18.07 -3.23
N GLN A 454 3.39 -17.17 -4.17
CA GLN A 454 2.50 -17.42 -5.31
C GLN A 454 1.18 -18.10 -4.89
N THR A 455 0.67 -17.72 -3.72
CA THR A 455 -0.55 -18.30 -3.15
C THR A 455 -1.75 -17.54 -3.69
N ASP A 456 -2.65 -18.26 -4.34
CA ASP A 456 -3.86 -17.68 -4.90
C ASP A 456 -4.82 -17.27 -3.77
N VAL A 457 -4.94 -15.96 -3.55
CA VAL A 457 -5.85 -15.35 -2.56
C VAL A 457 -6.76 -14.34 -3.24
N GLU A 458 -7.84 -13.95 -2.56
CA GLU A 458 -8.68 -12.84 -3.04
C GLU A 458 -7.97 -11.49 -2.80
N HIS A 459 -8.29 -10.50 -3.64
CA HIS A 459 -7.75 -9.15 -3.48
C HIS A 459 -8.28 -8.51 -2.19
N THR A 460 -7.38 -7.88 -1.44
CA THR A 460 -7.71 -7.18 -0.18
C THR A 460 -8.20 -5.76 -0.42
N ALA A 461 -7.87 -5.20 -1.58
CA ALA A 461 -8.38 -3.92 -2.03
C ALA A 461 -8.43 -3.88 -3.56
N TRP A 462 -9.44 -3.17 -4.06
CA TRP A 462 -9.57 -2.86 -5.48
C TRP A 462 -9.90 -1.37 -5.67
N THR A 463 -9.13 -0.70 -6.51
CA THR A 463 -9.49 0.62 -7.04
C THR A 463 -9.05 0.66 -8.50
N PRO A 464 -10.00 0.83 -9.43
CA PRO A 464 -9.68 0.77 -10.85
C PRO A 464 -8.85 1.99 -11.25
N ARG A 465 -8.34 1.94 -12.48
CA ARG A 465 -7.58 3.03 -13.09
C ARG A 465 -8.32 4.35 -13.03
N GLU A 466 -7.57 5.46 -13.08
CA GLU A 466 -8.15 6.81 -13.11
C GLU A 466 -9.20 6.97 -14.21
N PHE A 467 -9.02 6.25 -15.33
CA PHE A 467 -9.99 6.13 -16.40
C PHE A 467 -11.42 5.84 -15.91
N ILE A 468 -11.60 5.06 -14.83
CA ILE A 468 -12.90 4.73 -14.24
C ILE A 468 -13.13 5.41 -12.90
N THR A 469 -12.12 5.46 -12.02
CA THR A 469 -12.26 6.07 -10.69
C THR A 469 -12.53 7.57 -10.79
N GLY A 470 -11.95 8.28 -11.78
CA GLY A 470 -12.22 9.69 -12.04
C GLY A 470 -13.71 9.96 -12.31
N PRO A 471 -14.32 9.32 -13.34
CA PRO A 471 -15.75 9.41 -13.59
C PRO A 471 -16.63 9.01 -12.42
N ILE A 472 -16.29 7.94 -11.68
CA ILE A 472 -17.03 7.55 -10.48
C ILE A 472 -17.06 8.71 -9.48
N ALA A 473 -15.89 9.28 -9.16
CA ALA A 473 -15.79 10.40 -8.23
C ALA A 473 -16.57 11.63 -8.72
N LEU A 474 -16.45 11.99 -10.01
CA LEU A 474 -17.12 13.15 -10.57
C LEU A 474 -18.64 12.98 -10.62
N VAL A 475 -19.14 11.85 -11.11
CA VAL A 475 -20.58 11.58 -11.21
C VAL A 475 -21.20 11.52 -9.82
N ARG A 476 -20.54 10.92 -8.84
CA ARG A 476 -20.98 10.92 -7.43
C ARG A 476 -21.04 12.33 -6.83
N LEU A 477 -20.01 13.14 -7.06
CA LEU A 477 -20.00 14.54 -6.63
C LEU A 477 -21.16 15.31 -7.26
N LEU A 478 -21.36 15.19 -8.57
CA LEU A 478 -22.47 15.84 -9.27
C LEU A 478 -23.83 15.37 -8.73
N THR A 479 -23.98 14.09 -8.43
CA THR A 479 -25.21 13.52 -7.85
C THR A 479 -25.50 14.16 -6.50
N THR A 480 -24.47 14.26 -5.65
CA THR A 480 -24.60 14.87 -4.31
C THR A 480 -24.89 16.36 -4.41
N LEU A 481 -24.19 17.09 -5.30
CA LEU A 481 -24.46 18.51 -5.55
C LEU A 481 -25.89 18.73 -6.08
N ALA A 482 -26.39 17.85 -6.95
CA ALA A 482 -27.76 17.91 -7.47
C ALA A 482 -28.77 17.70 -6.35
N SER A 483 -28.61 16.65 -5.55
CA SER A 483 -29.50 16.32 -4.43
C SER A 483 -29.59 17.44 -3.38
N ARG A 484 -28.53 18.23 -3.21
CA ARG A 484 -28.47 19.39 -2.31
C ARG A 484 -28.87 20.71 -2.97
N GLY A 485 -29.34 20.70 -4.22
CA GLY A 485 -29.66 21.89 -4.99
C GLY A 485 -28.47 22.85 -5.18
N LEU A 486 -27.22 22.35 -5.09
CA LEU A 486 -26.02 23.16 -5.23
C LEU A 486 -25.68 23.45 -6.69
N ILE A 487 -26.07 22.59 -7.62
CA ILE A 487 -25.81 22.81 -9.05
C ILE A 487 -26.47 24.10 -9.53
N ASP A 488 -27.76 24.28 -9.22
CA ASP A 488 -28.50 25.47 -9.65
C ASP A 488 -28.02 26.72 -8.88
N ARG A 489 -27.72 26.60 -7.58
CA ARG A 489 -27.13 27.70 -6.78
C ARG A 489 -25.77 28.14 -7.32
N ALA A 490 -24.87 27.20 -7.64
CA ALA A 490 -23.52 27.52 -8.10
C ALA A 490 -23.49 28.25 -9.46
N ARG A 491 -24.52 28.07 -10.29
CA ARG A 491 -24.65 28.79 -11.56
C ARG A 491 -24.92 30.28 -11.36
N THR A 492 -25.66 30.65 -10.31
CA THR A 492 -26.01 32.03 -9.99
C THR A 492 -24.99 32.72 -9.07
N MET A 493 -24.10 31.97 -8.41
CA MET A 493 -23.05 32.53 -7.54
C MET A 493 -22.12 33.49 -8.29
N GLU A 494 -21.86 34.67 -7.74
CA GLU A 494 -20.85 35.60 -8.27
C GLU A 494 -19.44 35.24 -7.75
N GLU A 495 -19.38 34.78 -6.50
CA GLU A 495 -18.15 34.39 -5.82
C GLU A 495 -18.31 33.02 -5.14
N LEU A 496 -17.19 32.36 -4.84
CA LEU A 496 -17.21 31.11 -4.09
C LEU A 496 -17.42 31.37 -2.60
N PRO A 497 -18.14 30.49 -1.88
CA PRO A 497 -18.24 30.59 -0.43
C PRO A 497 -16.87 30.57 0.26
N GLU A 498 -16.78 31.25 1.41
CA GLU A 498 -15.59 31.22 2.26
C GLU A 498 -15.23 29.78 2.66
N GLY A 499 -13.94 29.45 2.61
CA GLY A 499 -13.42 28.12 2.93
C GLY A 499 -13.34 27.15 1.75
N VAL A 500 -13.87 27.50 0.57
CA VAL A 500 -13.55 26.76 -0.67
C VAL A 500 -12.05 26.88 -0.96
N SER A 501 -11.45 25.80 -1.44
CA SER A 501 -10.02 25.74 -1.73
C SER A 501 -9.59 26.88 -2.67
N PRO A 502 -8.46 27.56 -2.38
CA PRO A 502 -7.89 28.57 -3.28
C PRO A 502 -7.52 28.05 -4.67
N SER A 503 -7.39 26.73 -4.82
CA SER A 503 -7.13 26.08 -6.12
C SER A 503 -8.37 26.00 -7.02
N THR A 504 -9.55 26.31 -6.47
CA THR A 504 -10.85 26.26 -7.16
C THR A 504 -11.37 27.67 -7.39
N THR A 505 -11.82 27.95 -8.62
CA THR A 505 -12.38 29.25 -9.01
C THR A 505 -13.86 29.12 -9.40
N ILE A 506 -14.63 30.19 -9.21
CA ILE A 506 -16.05 30.21 -9.61
C ILE A 506 -16.23 29.92 -11.11
N LYS A 507 -15.29 30.37 -11.94
CA LYS A 507 -15.28 30.09 -13.38
C LYS A 507 -15.17 28.59 -13.67
N GLN A 508 -14.26 27.90 -12.99
CA GLN A 508 -14.13 26.44 -13.13
C GLN A 508 -15.40 25.72 -12.67
N VAL A 509 -15.97 26.11 -11.51
CA VAL A 509 -17.20 25.51 -10.99
C VAL A 509 -18.36 25.69 -11.99
N LYS A 510 -18.61 26.92 -12.46
CA LYS A 510 -19.67 27.20 -13.45
C LYS A 510 -19.46 26.45 -14.76
N GLN A 511 -18.21 26.37 -15.24
CA GLN A 511 -17.89 25.64 -16.45
C GLN A 511 -18.21 24.15 -16.30
N ILE A 512 -17.76 23.51 -15.22
CA ILE A 512 -17.98 22.07 -14.98
C ILE A 512 -19.47 21.77 -14.82
N LEU A 513 -20.22 22.63 -14.14
CA LEU A 513 -21.66 22.50 -13.92
C LEU A 513 -22.54 22.98 -15.09
N SER A 514 -21.94 23.43 -16.19
CA SER A 514 -22.70 23.79 -17.39
C SER A 514 -23.34 22.55 -18.02
N SER A 515 -24.53 22.72 -18.62
CA SER A 515 -25.24 21.61 -19.24
C SER A 515 -24.42 20.95 -20.35
N GLU A 516 -23.67 21.73 -21.14
CA GLU A 516 -22.79 21.21 -22.19
C GLU A 516 -21.69 20.28 -21.63
N ILE A 517 -21.03 20.69 -20.56
CA ILE A 517 -19.96 19.88 -19.95
C ILE A 517 -20.54 18.64 -19.26
N MET A 518 -21.68 18.75 -18.58
CA MET A 518 -22.36 17.59 -17.99
C MET A 518 -22.76 16.56 -19.04
N LEU A 519 -23.32 17.00 -20.19
CA LEU A 519 -23.62 16.11 -21.32
C LEU A 519 -22.37 15.37 -21.81
N LYS A 520 -21.24 16.09 -21.97
CA LYS A 520 -19.96 15.47 -22.37
C LYS A 520 -19.47 14.44 -21.34
N ILE A 521 -19.60 14.74 -20.04
CA ILE A 521 -19.20 13.83 -18.95
C ILE A 521 -20.05 12.56 -18.98
N ILE A 522 -21.37 12.68 -19.09
CA ILE A 522 -22.29 11.53 -19.14
C ILE A 522 -21.99 10.66 -20.36
N SER A 523 -21.89 11.28 -21.55
CA SER A 523 -21.59 10.57 -22.80
C SER A 523 -20.25 9.84 -22.74
N LEU A 524 -19.21 10.50 -22.19
CA LEU A 524 -17.89 9.89 -22.03
C LEU A 524 -17.97 8.72 -21.04
N SER A 525 -18.60 8.90 -19.89
CA SER A 525 -18.73 7.87 -18.85
C SER A 525 -19.44 6.62 -19.37
N LYS A 526 -20.54 6.78 -20.12
CA LYS A 526 -21.24 5.67 -20.80
C LYS A 526 -20.32 4.91 -21.76
N LYS A 527 -19.47 5.60 -22.53
CA LYS A 527 -18.47 4.95 -23.40
C LYS A 527 -17.45 4.16 -22.59
N ARG A 528 -17.04 4.66 -21.42
CA ARG A 528 -16.09 3.98 -20.52
C ARG A 528 -16.69 2.73 -19.89
N VAL A 529 -17.95 2.78 -19.45
CA VAL A 529 -18.70 1.60 -18.97
C VAL A 529 -18.64 0.48 -20.01
N LYS A 530 -18.97 0.79 -21.27
CA LYS A 530 -18.90 -0.20 -22.36
C LYS A 530 -17.46 -0.69 -22.62
N SER A 531 -16.47 0.22 -22.59
CA SER A 531 -15.07 -0.15 -22.80
C SER A 531 -14.56 -1.14 -21.76
N VAL A 532 -14.90 -0.95 -20.49
CA VAL A 532 -14.51 -1.86 -19.40
C VAL A 532 -15.26 -3.18 -19.48
N ARG A 533 -16.50 -3.19 -19.98
CA ARG A 533 -17.21 -4.44 -20.27
C ARG A 533 -16.43 -5.33 -21.23
N GLU A 534 -15.96 -4.76 -22.33
CA GLU A 534 -15.20 -5.50 -23.34
C GLU A 534 -13.85 -5.95 -22.78
N GLU A 535 -13.18 -5.13 -21.96
CA GLU A 535 -11.96 -5.55 -21.26
C GLU A 535 -12.21 -6.72 -20.30
N GLY A 536 -13.28 -6.66 -19.51
CA GLY A 536 -13.68 -7.76 -18.63
C GLY A 536 -14.01 -9.03 -19.42
N ARG A 537 -14.64 -8.88 -20.60
CA ARG A 537 -14.92 -9.99 -21.50
C ARG A 537 -13.62 -10.61 -22.03
N ASP A 538 -12.66 -9.81 -22.44
CA ASP A 538 -11.35 -10.27 -22.90
C ASP A 538 -10.58 -11.00 -21.78
N CYS A 539 -10.69 -10.52 -20.53
CA CYS A 539 -10.15 -11.23 -19.36
C CYS A 539 -10.76 -12.63 -19.21
N VAL A 540 -12.08 -12.79 -19.40
CA VAL A 540 -12.76 -14.09 -19.34
C VAL A 540 -12.40 -14.99 -20.52
N THR A 541 -12.54 -14.49 -21.75
CA THR A 541 -12.48 -15.33 -22.96
C THR A 541 -11.05 -15.62 -23.39
N THR A 542 -10.16 -14.65 -23.23
CA THR A 542 -8.78 -14.73 -23.76
C THR A 542 -7.78 -15.06 -22.67
N GLN A 543 -7.87 -14.39 -21.51
CA GLN A 543 -6.88 -14.53 -20.43
C GLN A 543 -7.26 -15.61 -19.41
N LYS A 544 -8.55 -16.00 -19.33
CA LYS A 544 -9.12 -16.85 -18.29
C LYS A 544 -8.90 -16.30 -16.87
N ASP A 545 -8.77 -14.98 -16.74
CA ASP A 545 -8.62 -14.27 -15.47
C ASP A 545 -9.98 -13.77 -15.00
N TYR A 546 -10.72 -14.67 -14.37
CA TYR A 546 -12.06 -14.35 -13.93
C TYR A 546 -12.10 -13.46 -12.67
N LYS A 547 -11.03 -13.42 -11.87
CA LYS A 547 -10.93 -12.54 -10.70
C LYS A 547 -10.82 -11.09 -11.15
N LYS A 548 -9.92 -10.81 -12.10
CA LYS A 548 -9.80 -9.48 -12.71
C LYS A 548 -11.07 -9.08 -13.45
N ALA A 549 -11.67 -10.00 -14.21
CA ALA A 549 -12.94 -9.72 -14.89
C ALA A 549 -14.05 -9.30 -13.92
N HIS A 550 -14.19 -10.01 -12.79
CA HIS A 550 -15.15 -9.66 -11.74
C HIS A 550 -14.95 -8.23 -11.22
N LEU A 551 -13.70 -7.85 -10.92
CA LEU A 551 -13.36 -6.52 -10.42
C LEU A 551 -13.62 -5.42 -11.47
N LEU A 552 -13.35 -5.69 -12.75
CA LEU A 552 -13.67 -4.79 -13.86
C LEU A 552 -15.19 -4.59 -13.99
N TYR A 553 -15.98 -5.66 -13.93
CA TYR A 553 -17.43 -5.59 -13.98
C TYR A 553 -18.02 -4.87 -12.76
N LEU A 554 -17.45 -5.06 -11.57
CA LEU A 554 -17.85 -4.34 -10.36
C LEU A 554 -17.69 -2.83 -10.55
N SER A 555 -16.53 -2.38 -11.03
CA SER A 555 -16.27 -0.95 -11.27
C SER A 555 -17.11 -0.36 -12.41
N ALA A 556 -17.36 -1.13 -13.48
CA ALA A 556 -18.25 -0.70 -14.54
C ALA A 556 -19.70 -0.56 -14.05
N SER A 557 -20.14 -1.48 -13.18
CA SER A 557 -21.46 -1.44 -12.53
C SER A 557 -21.60 -0.22 -11.61
N GLU A 558 -20.56 0.08 -10.81
CA GLU A 558 -20.55 1.28 -9.96
C GLU A 558 -20.70 2.56 -10.78
N LEU A 559 -19.95 2.71 -11.88
CA LEU A 559 -20.10 3.87 -12.75
C LEU A 559 -21.48 3.92 -13.43
N ALA A 560 -22.00 2.78 -13.89
CA ALA A 560 -23.32 2.69 -14.53
C ALA A 560 -24.44 3.09 -13.56
N TRP A 561 -24.41 2.56 -12.33
CA TRP A 561 -25.37 2.90 -11.27
C TRP A 561 -25.35 4.40 -10.94
N ASN A 562 -24.15 4.97 -10.76
CA ASN A 562 -23.99 6.39 -10.46
C ASN A 562 -24.52 7.30 -11.58
N LEU A 563 -24.45 6.89 -12.84
CA LEU A 563 -25.05 7.65 -13.95
C LEU A 563 -26.57 7.68 -13.89
N LEU A 564 -27.20 6.55 -13.51
CA LEU A 564 -28.65 6.47 -13.34
C LEU A 564 -29.11 7.36 -12.18
N GLU A 565 -28.40 7.30 -11.05
CA GLU A 565 -28.70 8.11 -9.85
C GLU A 565 -28.51 9.62 -10.11
N LEU A 566 -27.46 10.00 -10.86
CA LEU A 566 -27.25 11.38 -11.30
C LEU A 566 -28.44 11.87 -12.13
N ASN A 567 -28.86 11.09 -13.12
CA ASN A 567 -29.97 11.47 -13.98
C ASN A 567 -31.28 11.63 -13.19
N GLN A 568 -31.56 10.70 -12.26
CA GLN A 568 -32.69 10.81 -11.35
C GLN A 568 -32.61 12.08 -10.49
N SER A 569 -31.44 12.37 -9.91
CA SER A 569 -31.21 13.57 -9.08
C SER A 569 -31.34 14.87 -9.85
N LEU A 570 -31.18 14.83 -11.17
CA LEU A 570 -31.38 15.97 -12.07
C LEU A 570 -32.80 16.05 -12.63
N GLY A 571 -33.69 15.11 -12.27
CA GLY A 571 -35.08 15.07 -12.72
C GLY A 571 -35.23 14.58 -14.16
N GLY A 572 -34.41 13.62 -14.60
CA GLY A 572 -34.52 12.99 -15.93
C GLY A 572 -34.01 13.85 -17.09
N ARG A 573 -33.31 14.96 -16.82
CA ARG A 573 -32.83 15.89 -17.85
C ARG A 573 -31.92 15.26 -18.91
N PHE A 574 -31.36 14.08 -18.64
CA PHE A 574 -30.41 13.38 -19.49
C PHE A 574 -30.84 11.94 -19.83
N ASP A 575 -32.16 11.65 -19.82
CA ASP A 575 -32.73 10.33 -20.11
C ASP A 575 -32.18 9.72 -21.41
N THR A 576 -32.10 10.53 -22.48
CA THR A 576 -31.57 10.11 -23.78
C THR A 576 -30.09 9.71 -23.71
N GLU A 577 -29.28 10.46 -22.95
CA GLU A 577 -27.85 10.19 -22.84
C GLU A 577 -27.55 8.95 -22.00
N VAL A 578 -28.36 8.69 -20.97
CA VAL A 578 -28.24 7.48 -20.12
C VAL A 578 -28.96 6.26 -20.69
N GLU A 579 -29.66 6.38 -21.82
CA GLU A 579 -30.34 5.26 -22.47
C GLU A 579 -29.39 4.06 -22.66
N GLY A 580 -29.84 2.86 -22.32
CA GLY A 580 -29.04 1.64 -22.41
C GLY A 580 -28.01 1.43 -21.28
N VAL A 581 -27.76 2.41 -20.40
CA VAL A 581 -26.90 2.20 -19.21
C VAL A 581 -27.50 1.13 -18.29
N THR A 582 -28.82 1.09 -18.13
CA THR A 582 -29.52 0.04 -17.37
C THR A 582 -29.26 -1.35 -17.95
N LYS A 583 -29.25 -1.50 -19.28
CA LYS A 583 -28.94 -2.76 -19.94
C LYS A 583 -27.50 -3.19 -19.64
N GLU A 584 -26.55 -2.27 -19.72
CA GLU A 584 -25.16 -2.56 -19.36
C GLU A 584 -25.03 -2.97 -17.89
N LEU A 585 -25.70 -2.26 -16.96
CA LEU A 585 -25.72 -2.60 -15.54
C LEU A 585 -26.24 -4.03 -15.31
N VAL A 586 -27.37 -4.40 -15.89
CA VAL A 586 -27.94 -5.75 -15.77
C VAL A 586 -26.96 -6.82 -16.30
N LEU A 587 -26.30 -6.57 -17.43
CA LEU A 587 -25.31 -7.49 -17.98
C LEU A 587 -24.14 -7.72 -17.04
N PHE A 588 -23.65 -6.68 -16.35
CA PHE A 588 -22.58 -6.85 -15.37
C PHE A 588 -23.01 -7.64 -14.15
N LEU A 589 -24.19 -7.33 -13.59
CA LEU A 589 -24.73 -8.02 -12.42
C LEU A 589 -24.90 -9.52 -12.70
N LEU A 590 -25.40 -9.89 -13.87
CA LEU A 590 -25.54 -11.29 -14.29
C LEU A 590 -24.21 -12.05 -14.31
N VAL A 591 -23.11 -11.39 -14.68
CA VAL A 591 -21.77 -12.02 -14.71
C VAL A 591 -21.14 -12.09 -13.31
N MET A 592 -21.54 -11.21 -12.38
CA MET A 592 -21.05 -11.24 -10.99
C MET A 592 -21.75 -12.30 -10.12
N LEU A 593 -23.01 -12.64 -10.42
CA LEU A 593 -23.83 -13.59 -9.66
C LEU A 593 -23.36 -15.07 -9.58
N PRO A 594 -22.63 -15.68 -10.55
CA PRO A 594 -22.29 -17.11 -10.51
C PRO A 594 -21.43 -17.55 -9.31
N LYS A 595 -20.88 -16.62 -8.52
CA LYS A 595 -20.06 -16.92 -7.34
C LYS A 595 -20.82 -17.04 -6.01
N CYS A 596 -22.07 -16.57 -5.93
CA CYS A 596 -22.77 -16.52 -4.64
C CYS A 596 -23.21 -17.91 -4.11
N VAL A 597 -23.08 -18.98 -4.89
CA VAL A 597 -23.70 -20.29 -4.55
C VAL A 597 -22.70 -21.45 -4.32
N SER A 598 -21.41 -21.36 -4.68
CA SER A 598 -20.56 -22.59 -4.63
C SER A 598 -19.09 -22.48 -4.21
N GLY A 599 -18.51 -21.29 -3.97
CA GLY A 599 -17.14 -21.19 -3.43
C GLY A 599 -16.02 -21.88 -4.23
N ALA A 600 -16.31 -22.40 -5.43
CA ALA A 600 -15.39 -23.10 -6.29
C ALA A 600 -15.65 -22.66 -7.73
N TRP A 601 -14.60 -22.20 -8.41
CA TRP A 601 -14.58 -22.09 -9.87
C TRP A 601 -14.61 -23.50 -10.48
N THR A 602 -15.77 -24.14 -10.50
CA THR A 602 -15.91 -25.36 -11.29
C THR A 602 -15.89 -24.96 -12.76
N THR A 603 -14.95 -25.51 -13.51
CA THR A 603 -14.70 -25.34 -14.95
C THR A 603 -15.84 -25.81 -15.87
N ARG A 604 -17.06 -25.92 -15.37
CA ARG A 604 -18.22 -26.25 -16.21
C ARG A 604 -18.75 -24.97 -16.85
N GLU A 605 -18.56 -24.88 -18.17
CA GLU A 605 -19.21 -23.89 -19.02
C GLU A 605 -20.70 -23.78 -18.66
N PRO A 606 -21.19 -22.60 -18.27
CA PRO A 606 -22.61 -22.38 -18.19
C PRO A 606 -23.14 -22.11 -19.60
N SER A 607 -23.84 -23.08 -20.17
CA SER A 607 -24.66 -22.87 -21.36
C SER A 607 -25.86 -21.96 -21.00
N PHE A 608 -25.78 -20.68 -21.32
CA PHE A 608 -26.92 -19.76 -21.18
C PHE A 608 -27.55 -19.48 -22.55
N ARG A 609 -28.81 -19.94 -22.71
CA ARG A 609 -29.72 -19.44 -23.76
C ARG A 609 -30.24 -18.08 -23.32
N LEU A 610 -30.15 -17.11 -24.24
CA LEU A 610 -30.74 -15.78 -24.12
C LEU A 610 -32.25 -15.89 -23.81
N LEU A 611 -32.68 -15.29 -22.70
CA LEU A 611 -34.08 -14.94 -22.48
C LEU A 611 -34.37 -13.65 -23.26
N GLU A 612 -34.87 -13.82 -24.48
CA GLU A 612 -35.75 -12.84 -25.12
C GLU A 612 -37.19 -13.11 -24.66
N SER A 613 -37.98 -12.04 -24.55
CA SER A 613 -39.35 -11.94 -24.02
C SER A 613 -39.40 -11.86 -22.48
N THR A 614 -40.02 -10.86 -21.86
CA THR A 614 -41.30 -10.23 -22.19
C THR A 614 -41.31 -8.72 -21.96
N GLY A 615 -41.90 -7.97 -22.88
CA GLY A 615 -42.29 -6.58 -22.64
C GLY A 615 -43.49 -6.48 -21.71
N CYS A 616 -43.48 -5.41 -20.92
CA CYS A 616 -44.63 -4.58 -20.55
C CYS A 616 -44.09 -3.19 -20.25
#